data_AF-A0A964AVM3-F1
#
_entry.id   AF-A0A964AVM3-F1
#
_cell.length_a   1.000
_cell.length_b   1.000
_cell.length_c   1.000
_cell.angle_alpha   90.00
_cell.angle_beta   90.00
_cell.angle_gamma   90.00
#
_symmetry.space_group_name_H-M   'P 1'
#
loop_
_entity.id
_entity.type
_entity.pdbx_description
1 polymer ?
#
loop_
_entity_poly.entity_id
_entity_poly.type
_entity_poly.pdbx_seq_one_letter_code
_entity_poly.pdbx_strand_id
1 'polypeptide(L)'
;MPRALGLLLAIAGCAPSEAPDSDGDGIADGDEARMGTDPFDPDTDGDGVDDGQELADGTNPRFRYSHVYAQGGYAVGDCPAPPDAEAAGPTDIVTQGSGAGQTSWAAYAPGDVVANVTLRDRYGQDVDLWSFCGKTVLFSVGAAWCEPCQELAAALPALQARYADQGFVAVEVMLENARGDRPAEADLADWADAWGLDGIPVLGPVRSDPEPLDPFDRDHTIPSLVLIGPDMTALSVDEDEEDPGPWL
;
A
#
# COMPACT_ATOMS: atom_id res chain seq x y z
N MET A 1 -57.84 57.32 -24.98
CA MET A 1 -57.59 56.91 -23.58
C MET A 1 -56.85 55.57 -23.63
N PRO A 2 -55.73 55.41 -22.92
CA PRO A 2 -54.72 54.37 -23.17
C PRO A 2 -55.01 53.09 -22.38
N ARG A 3 -54.58 51.91 -22.85
CA ARG A 3 -54.48 50.71 -22.00
C ARG A 3 -53.20 49.91 -22.27
N ALA A 4 -52.25 50.16 -21.37
CA ALA A 4 -51.26 49.27 -20.77
C ALA A 4 -50.50 48.28 -21.66
N LEU A 5 -49.24 48.64 -21.94
CA LEU A 5 -48.15 47.73 -22.23
C LEU A 5 -47.90 46.86 -20.98
N GLY A 6 -48.26 45.58 -21.05
CA GLY A 6 -47.97 44.61 -19.99
C GLY A 6 -46.49 44.25 -20.02
N LEU A 7 -45.72 44.82 -19.09
CA LEU A 7 -44.34 44.44 -18.83
C LEU A 7 -44.35 43.03 -18.22
N LEU A 8 -44.02 42.00 -19.01
CA LEU A 8 -43.66 40.70 -18.46
C LEU A 8 -42.33 40.87 -17.70
N LEU A 9 -42.41 40.92 -16.38
CA LEU A 9 -41.27 40.68 -15.51
C LEU A 9 -40.88 39.21 -15.70
N ALA A 10 -39.83 38.95 -16.47
CA ALA A 10 -39.13 37.68 -16.39
C ALA A 10 -38.51 37.62 -14.99
N ILE A 11 -39.18 36.94 -14.07
CA ILE A 11 -38.55 36.38 -12.87
C ILE A 11 -37.46 35.46 -13.38
N ALA A 12 -36.22 35.94 -13.37
CA ALA A 12 -35.05 35.10 -13.44
C ALA A 12 -35.19 34.09 -12.29
N GLY A 13 -35.57 32.87 -12.64
CA GLY A 13 -35.48 31.75 -11.73
C GLY A 13 -34.03 31.71 -11.27
N CYS A 14 -33.83 31.86 -9.97
CA CYS A 14 -32.60 31.45 -9.32
C CYS A 14 -32.47 29.97 -9.65
N ALA A 15 -31.61 29.64 -10.62
CA ALA A 15 -31.13 28.28 -10.76
C ALA A 15 -30.63 27.85 -9.37
N PRO A 16 -30.85 26.60 -8.94
CA PRO A 16 -30.10 26.11 -7.80
C PRO A 16 -28.64 26.37 -8.15
N SER A 17 -27.96 27.22 -7.38
CA SER A 17 -26.51 27.28 -7.49
C SER A 17 -26.06 25.89 -7.10
N GLU A 18 -25.63 25.08 -8.06
CA GLU A 18 -24.74 23.97 -7.73
C GLU A 18 -23.65 24.54 -6.84
N ALA A 19 -23.35 23.82 -5.75
CA ALA A 19 -22.26 24.22 -4.90
C ALA A 19 -21.01 24.36 -5.78
N PRO A 20 -20.15 25.36 -5.54
CA PRO A 20 -18.94 25.52 -6.32
C PRO A 20 -18.11 24.23 -6.23
N ASP A 21 -17.51 23.87 -7.34
CA ASP A 21 -16.58 22.78 -7.59
C ASP A 21 -15.45 23.45 -8.40
N SER A 22 -14.35 23.75 -7.73
CA SER A 22 -13.35 24.73 -8.18
C SER A 22 -12.26 24.10 -9.05
N ASP A 23 -11.98 22.81 -8.91
CA ASP A 23 -11.06 22.04 -9.77
C ASP A 23 -11.77 21.13 -10.78
N GLY A 24 -13.08 20.87 -10.60
CA GLY A 24 -13.93 20.19 -11.58
C GLY A 24 -13.84 18.67 -11.53
N ASP A 25 -13.44 18.10 -10.39
CA ASP A 25 -13.27 16.66 -10.19
C ASP A 25 -14.62 15.94 -9.88
N GLY A 26 -15.68 16.72 -9.63
CA GLY A 26 -17.03 16.24 -9.33
C GLY A 26 -17.41 16.24 -7.84
N ILE A 27 -16.55 16.75 -6.95
CA ILE A 27 -16.85 17.04 -5.55
C ILE A 27 -17.01 18.56 -5.39
N ALA A 28 -17.95 18.99 -4.53
CA ALA A 28 -18.09 20.42 -4.27
C ALA A 28 -17.06 20.90 -3.23
N ASP A 29 -16.54 22.13 -3.38
CA ASP A 29 -15.52 22.74 -2.50
C ASP A 29 -15.84 22.57 -1.00
N GLY A 30 -17.13 22.70 -0.66
CA GLY A 30 -17.60 22.61 0.72
C GLY A 30 -17.61 21.20 1.29
N ASP A 31 -17.76 20.20 0.44
CA ASP A 31 -17.71 18.78 0.77
C ASP A 31 -16.26 18.29 0.81
N GLU A 32 -15.44 18.72 -0.14
CA GLU A 32 -13.99 18.52 -0.12
C GLU A 32 -13.35 19.04 1.17
N ALA A 33 -13.66 20.28 1.56
CA ALA A 33 -13.17 20.85 2.82
C ALA A 33 -13.62 20.05 4.07
N ARG A 34 -14.73 19.30 4.01
CA ARG A 34 -15.20 18.44 5.12
C ARG A 34 -14.49 17.08 5.14
N MET A 35 -14.17 16.55 3.96
CA MET A 35 -13.34 15.35 3.79
C MET A 35 -11.85 15.67 4.02
N GLY A 36 -11.52 16.95 3.89
CA GLY A 36 -10.20 17.56 3.97
C GLY A 36 -9.30 17.25 2.77
N THR A 37 -9.90 17.03 1.60
CA THR A 37 -9.25 17.18 0.30
C THR A 37 -9.05 18.68 -0.03
N ASP A 38 -8.28 19.01 -1.06
CA ASP A 38 -7.98 20.39 -1.47
C ASP A 38 -8.95 20.83 -2.59
N PRO A 39 -9.86 21.79 -2.36
CA PRO A 39 -10.83 22.26 -3.35
C PRO A 39 -10.27 22.86 -4.65
N PHE A 40 -8.96 22.95 -4.79
CA PHE A 40 -8.29 23.51 -5.96
C PHE A 40 -7.31 22.53 -6.59
N ASP A 41 -7.29 21.28 -6.12
CA ASP A 41 -6.42 20.22 -6.61
C ASP A 41 -7.26 18.96 -6.84
N PRO A 42 -7.54 18.60 -8.10
CA PRO A 42 -8.45 17.50 -8.40
C PRO A 42 -7.92 16.13 -7.95
N ASP A 43 -6.64 16.02 -7.53
CA ASP A 43 -5.95 14.83 -7.03
C ASP A 43 -5.14 15.22 -5.78
N THR A 44 -5.80 15.22 -4.63
CA THR A 44 -5.29 15.76 -3.36
C THR A 44 -4.02 15.05 -2.89
N ASP A 45 -3.93 13.75 -3.09
CA ASP A 45 -2.80 12.96 -2.60
C ASP A 45 -1.70 12.72 -3.65
N GLY A 46 -1.98 13.09 -4.90
CA GLY A 46 -1.05 13.09 -6.02
C GLY A 46 -0.69 11.69 -6.45
N ASP A 47 -1.65 10.77 -6.52
CA ASP A 47 -1.47 9.40 -7.02
C ASP A 47 -1.91 9.22 -8.49
N GLY A 48 -2.48 10.26 -9.07
CA GLY A 48 -2.91 10.34 -10.46
C GLY A 48 -4.35 9.89 -10.70
N VAL A 49 -5.14 9.67 -9.64
CA VAL A 49 -6.59 9.49 -9.71
C VAL A 49 -7.28 10.70 -9.08
N ASP A 50 -8.29 11.24 -9.77
CA ASP A 50 -9.01 12.41 -9.25
C ASP A 50 -9.81 12.03 -7.99
N ASP A 51 -9.93 12.92 -7.00
CA ASP A 51 -10.56 12.65 -5.71
C ASP A 51 -12.01 12.15 -5.89
N GLY A 52 -12.75 12.78 -6.82
CA GLY A 52 -14.11 12.38 -7.19
C GLY A 52 -14.20 10.99 -7.79
N GLN A 53 -13.19 10.55 -8.54
CA GLN A 53 -13.11 9.20 -9.08
C GLN A 53 -12.82 8.18 -7.98
N GLU A 54 -11.92 8.49 -7.05
CA GLU A 54 -11.64 7.64 -5.89
C GLU A 54 -12.88 7.43 -5.02
N LEU A 55 -13.65 8.49 -4.76
CA LEU A 55 -14.92 8.35 -4.04
C LEU A 55 -15.93 7.49 -4.79
N ALA A 56 -15.97 7.56 -6.13
CA ALA A 56 -16.83 6.72 -6.95
C ALA A 56 -16.41 5.25 -6.89
N ASP A 57 -15.10 4.98 -6.79
CA ASP A 57 -14.52 3.64 -6.67
C ASP A 57 -14.52 3.11 -5.22
N GLY A 58 -14.88 3.95 -4.24
CA GLY A 58 -14.92 3.59 -2.82
C GLY A 58 -13.55 3.56 -2.16
N THR A 59 -12.60 4.30 -2.72
CA THR A 59 -11.24 4.45 -2.21
C THR A 59 -11.07 5.80 -1.47
N ASN A 60 -9.85 6.28 -1.22
CA ASN A 60 -9.64 7.37 -0.26
C ASN A 60 -8.72 8.46 -0.83
N PRO A 61 -9.27 9.64 -1.14
CA PRO A 61 -8.59 10.73 -1.85
C PRO A 61 -7.52 11.49 -1.06
N ARG A 62 -7.03 10.89 0.01
CA ARG A 62 -6.03 11.48 0.88
C ARG A 62 -4.83 10.57 1.06
N PHE A 63 -4.88 9.39 0.46
CA PHE A 63 -3.94 8.33 0.66
C PHE A 63 -3.54 7.73 -0.68
N ARG A 64 -2.36 8.14 -1.16
CA ARG A 64 -1.74 7.75 -2.44
C ARG A 64 -1.73 6.25 -2.80
N TYR A 65 -2.02 5.39 -1.83
CA TYR A 65 -2.03 3.93 -1.97
C TYR A 65 -3.44 3.36 -1.86
N SER A 66 -4.45 4.20 -1.99
CA SER A 66 -5.85 3.90 -1.79
C SER A 66 -6.64 4.29 -3.03
N HIS A 67 -6.36 3.65 -4.18
CA HIS A 67 -7.05 3.90 -5.44
C HIS A 67 -7.06 2.67 -6.36
N VAL A 68 -8.01 2.58 -7.30
CA VAL A 68 -8.15 1.45 -8.23
C VAL A 68 -7.38 1.70 -9.53
N TYR A 69 -6.23 1.05 -9.73
CA TYR A 69 -5.52 1.04 -11.03
C TYR A 69 -6.37 0.48 -12.18
N ALA A 70 -6.72 1.33 -13.16
CA ALA A 70 -7.45 0.91 -14.37
C ALA A 70 -6.67 -0.11 -15.22
N GLN A 71 -5.33 0.00 -15.28
CA GLN A 71 -4.36 -0.95 -15.87
C GLN A 71 -2.96 -0.70 -15.27
N GLY A 72 -2.27 -1.73 -14.74
CA GLY A 72 -0.81 -1.66 -14.50
C GLY A 72 -0.28 -1.74 -13.06
N GLY A 73 -1.10 -2.02 -12.05
CA GLY A 73 -0.64 -2.17 -10.66
C GLY A 73 -0.07 -0.87 -10.07
N TYR A 74 0.56 -0.95 -8.90
CA TYR A 74 0.86 0.22 -8.06
C TYR A 74 1.71 1.34 -8.67
N ALA A 75 2.41 1.10 -9.79
CA ALA A 75 3.18 2.05 -10.62
C ALA A 75 3.88 3.23 -9.89
N VAL A 76 4.31 3.04 -8.63
CA VAL A 76 4.89 4.06 -7.75
C VAL A 76 6.29 4.49 -8.23
N GLY A 77 6.93 3.64 -9.04
CA GLY A 77 8.31 3.76 -9.51
C GLY A 77 8.48 3.74 -11.03
N ASP A 78 9.45 4.52 -11.53
CA ASP A 78 9.84 4.59 -12.96
C ASP A 78 10.98 3.60 -13.32
N CYS A 79 10.86 2.34 -12.91
CA CYS A 79 11.92 1.35 -13.16
C CYS A 79 11.67 0.47 -14.40
N PRO A 80 12.73 -0.09 -15.01
CA PRO A 80 12.58 -1.12 -16.03
C PRO A 80 11.84 -2.34 -15.45
N ALA A 81 11.25 -3.14 -16.35
CA ALA A 81 10.58 -4.38 -15.99
C ALA A 81 11.46 -5.24 -15.05
N PRO A 82 10.85 -6.00 -14.11
CA PRO A 82 11.61 -6.83 -13.19
C PRO A 82 12.56 -7.77 -13.95
N PRO A 83 13.77 -8.00 -13.41
CA PRO A 83 14.72 -8.95 -13.97
C PRO A 83 14.09 -10.34 -14.04
N ASP A 84 14.61 -11.19 -14.92
CA ASP A 84 14.26 -12.60 -14.88
C ASP A 84 14.78 -13.25 -13.59
N ALA A 85 14.23 -14.42 -13.27
CA ALA A 85 14.59 -15.18 -12.06
C ALA A 85 16.05 -15.69 -12.05
N GLU A 86 16.80 -15.51 -13.14
CA GLU A 86 18.25 -15.82 -13.17
C GLU A 86 19.09 -14.61 -12.73
N ALA A 87 18.60 -13.38 -12.96
CA ALA A 87 19.26 -12.13 -12.58
C ALA A 87 18.80 -11.54 -11.24
N ALA A 88 17.62 -11.96 -10.74
CA ALA A 88 17.20 -11.75 -9.36
C ALA A 88 17.20 -13.07 -8.58
N GLY A 89 17.34 -12.97 -7.27
CA GLY A 89 17.09 -14.12 -6.41
C GLY A 89 17.95 -14.16 -5.16
N PRO A 90 17.55 -15.00 -4.22
CA PRO A 90 18.33 -15.27 -3.01
C PRO A 90 19.67 -15.92 -3.36
N THR A 91 20.77 -15.38 -2.84
CA THR A 91 22.10 -16.00 -2.99
C THR A 91 22.54 -16.80 -1.78
N ASP A 92 21.81 -16.70 -0.66
CA ASP A 92 22.10 -17.43 0.56
C ASP A 92 21.20 -18.67 0.72
N ILE A 93 21.69 -19.65 1.47
CA ILE A 93 20.96 -20.88 1.83
C ILE A 93 20.89 -20.97 3.34
N VAL A 94 19.71 -20.69 3.90
CA VAL A 94 19.48 -20.87 5.32
C VAL A 94 19.19 -22.35 5.58
N THR A 95 19.67 -22.82 6.72
CA THR A 95 19.48 -24.21 7.12
C THR A 95 19.15 -24.29 8.61
N GLN A 96 17.97 -24.80 8.92
CA GLN A 96 17.46 -24.92 10.28
C GLN A 96 17.42 -26.37 10.74
N GLY A 97 17.65 -26.58 12.05
CA GLY A 97 17.69 -27.90 12.68
C GLY A 97 19.06 -28.59 12.60
N SER A 98 19.13 -29.84 13.05
CA SER A 98 20.37 -30.62 13.07
C SER A 98 20.14 -32.10 12.75
N GLY A 99 21.13 -32.72 12.09
CA GLY A 99 21.09 -34.15 11.76
C GLY A 99 20.05 -34.48 10.66
N ALA A 100 19.36 -35.61 10.80
CA ALA A 100 18.46 -36.14 9.76
C ALA A 100 17.13 -35.37 9.59
N GLY A 101 16.87 -34.35 10.40
CA GLY A 101 15.67 -33.49 10.32
C GLY A 101 15.98 -32.06 9.89
N GLN A 102 17.15 -31.83 9.30
CA GLN A 102 17.59 -30.51 8.86
C GLN A 102 16.85 -30.10 7.57
N THR A 103 16.35 -28.87 7.53
CA THR A 103 15.68 -28.29 6.36
C THR A 103 16.50 -27.11 5.85
N SER A 104 16.60 -26.96 4.53
CA SER A 104 17.31 -25.86 3.87
C SER A 104 16.43 -25.20 2.83
N TRP A 105 16.51 -23.89 2.73
CA TRP A 105 15.82 -23.08 1.73
C TRP A 105 16.68 -21.90 1.30
N ALA A 106 16.33 -21.28 0.18
CA ALA A 106 17.04 -20.10 -0.30
C ALA A 106 16.42 -18.85 0.30
N ALA A 107 17.26 -17.92 0.79
CA ALA A 107 16.79 -16.66 1.37
C ALA A 107 17.67 -15.49 0.93
N TYR A 108 17.09 -14.29 0.90
CA TYR A 108 17.83 -13.10 0.50
C TYR A 108 18.94 -12.78 1.49
N ALA A 109 20.04 -12.25 0.98
CA ALA A 109 21.12 -11.64 1.74
C ALA A 109 21.29 -10.17 1.32
N PRO A 110 21.92 -9.32 2.14
CA PRO A 110 22.21 -7.95 1.75
C PRO A 110 23.02 -7.88 0.44
N GLY A 111 22.52 -7.12 -0.52
CA GLY A 111 23.06 -6.98 -1.88
C GLY A 111 22.35 -7.82 -2.95
N ASP A 112 21.47 -8.75 -2.56
CA ASP A 112 20.67 -9.50 -3.53
C ASP A 112 19.63 -8.60 -4.21
N VAL A 113 19.42 -8.80 -5.51
CA VAL A 113 18.30 -8.19 -6.22
C VAL A 113 17.05 -9.02 -5.94
N VAL A 114 16.04 -8.38 -5.35
CA VAL A 114 14.81 -9.03 -4.94
C VAL A 114 13.96 -9.35 -6.17
N ALA A 115 13.49 -10.60 -6.29
CA ALA A 115 12.59 -11.01 -7.36
C ALA A 115 11.21 -10.35 -7.21
N ASN A 116 10.49 -10.20 -8.32
CA ASN A 116 9.12 -9.70 -8.24
C ASN A 116 8.18 -10.72 -7.60
N VAL A 117 7.38 -10.25 -6.64
CA VAL A 117 6.25 -10.97 -6.07
C VAL A 117 4.99 -10.18 -6.31
N THR A 118 3.93 -10.87 -6.74
CA THR A 118 2.60 -10.29 -6.90
C THR A 118 1.74 -10.67 -5.70
N LEU A 119 1.28 -9.65 -4.98
CA LEU A 119 0.39 -9.74 -3.83
C LEU A 119 -0.97 -9.12 -4.16
N ARG A 120 -1.91 -9.17 -3.23
CA ARG A 120 -3.28 -8.69 -3.36
C ARG A 120 -3.55 -7.66 -2.28
N ASP A 121 -4.03 -6.47 -2.63
CA ASP A 121 -4.41 -5.45 -1.65
C ASP A 121 -5.82 -5.63 -1.08
N ARG A 122 -6.23 -4.71 -0.19
CA ARG A 122 -7.58 -4.66 0.41
C ARG A 122 -8.71 -4.27 -0.56
N TYR A 123 -8.38 -3.84 -1.78
CA TYR A 123 -9.33 -3.41 -2.81
C TYR A 123 -9.51 -4.44 -3.94
N GLY A 124 -8.82 -5.57 -3.85
CA GLY A 124 -8.94 -6.65 -4.82
C GLY A 124 -7.94 -6.55 -5.97
N GLN A 125 -6.89 -5.74 -5.85
CA GLN A 125 -5.92 -5.49 -6.91
C GLN A 125 -4.62 -6.27 -6.72
N ASP A 126 -4.09 -6.77 -7.83
CA ASP A 126 -2.77 -7.38 -7.84
C ASP A 126 -1.67 -6.30 -7.80
N VAL A 127 -0.77 -6.43 -6.85
CA VAL A 127 0.30 -5.49 -6.53
C VAL A 127 1.65 -6.18 -6.69
N ASP A 128 2.42 -5.74 -7.68
CA ASP A 128 3.79 -6.19 -7.87
C ASP A 128 4.74 -5.44 -6.94
N LEU A 129 5.60 -6.14 -6.19
CA LEU A 129 6.62 -5.50 -5.34
C LEU A 129 7.52 -4.55 -6.13
N TRP A 130 7.80 -4.86 -7.40
CA TRP A 130 8.60 -4.00 -8.27
C TRP A 130 7.93 -2.69 -8.67
N SER A 131 6.63 -2.54 -8.41
CA SER A 131 5.95 -1.26 -8.57
C SER A 131 6.47 -0.18 -7.62
N PHE A 132 7.10 -0.56 -6.50
CA PHE A 132 7.69 0.35 -5.52
C PHE A 132 9.14 0.75 -5.83
N CYS A 133 9.69 0.34 -6.96
CA CYS A 133 11.06 0.68 -7.33
C CYS A 133 11.31 2.20 -7.33
N GLY A 134 12.52 2.64 -7.01
CA GLY A 134 12.82 4.04 -6.74
C GLY A 134 12.42 4.52 -5.33
N LYS A 135 11.74 3.68 -4.54
CA LYS A 135 11.50 3.90 -3.10
C LYS A 135 12.38 3.00 -2.26
N THR A 136 12.68 3.43 -1.04
CA THR A 136 13.17 2.53 0.00
C THR A 136 11.97 1.84 0.63
N VAL A 137 11.88 0.51 0.47
CA VAL A 137 10.73 -0.28 0.92
C VAL A 137 11.08 -1.01 2.22
N LEU A 138 10.31 -0.80 3.28
CA LEU A 138 10.29 -1.73 4.40
C LEU A 138 9.23 -2.78 4.12
N PHE A 139 9.66 -3.98 3.73
CA PHE A 139 8.78 -5.11 3.46
C PHE A 139 8.60 -5.89 4.76
N SER A 140 7.44 -5.72 5.38
CA SER A 140 7.05 -6.29 6.67
C SER A 140 6.12 -7.46 6.44
N VAL A 141 6.52 -8.66 6.84
CA VAL A 141 5.73 -9.89 6.68
C VAL A 141 5.27 -10.36 8.05
N GLY A 142 3.97 -10.61 8.21
CA GLY A 142 3.41 -11.03 9.49
C GLY A 142 2.08 -11.75 9.37
N ALA A 143 1.44 -11.97 10.52
CA ALA A 143 0.10 -12.55 10.62
C ALA A 143 -0.73 -11.82 11.66
N ALA A 144 -2.05 -11.77 11.47
CA ALA A 144 -2.92 -11.03 12.38
C ALA A 144 -3.00 -11.64 13.78
N TRP A 145 -2.79 -12.95 13.92
CA TRP A 145 -2.76 -13.64 15.22
C TRP A 145 -1.44 -13.45 15.98
N CYS A 146 -0.40 -12.90 15.35
CA CYS A 146 0.94 -12.74 15.90
C CYS A 146 1.06 -11.40 16.66
N GLU A 147 1.29 -11.46 17.97
CA GLU A 147 1.39 -10.27 18.84
C GLU A 147 2.58 -9.36 18.48
N PRO A 148 3.81 -9.87 18.24
CA PRO A 148 4.90 -9.00 17.78
C PRO A 148 4.61 -8.33 16.41
N CYS A 149 3.86 -9.00 15.53
CA CYS A 149 3.43 -8.44 14.25
C CYS A 149 2.45 -7.27 14.45
N GLN A 150 1.56 -7.36 15.44
CA GLN A 150 0.66 -6.26 15.82
C GLN A 150 1.44 -5.05 16.36
N GLU A 151 2.47 -5.28 17.18
CA GLU A 151 3.34 -4.21 17.69
C GLU A 151 4.08 -3.50 16.56
N LEU A 152 4.61 -4.26 15.60
CA LEU A 152 5.25 -3.72 14.40
C LEU A 152 4.27 -2.90 13.57
N ALA A 153 3.07 -3.44 13.27
CA ALA A 153 2.03 -2.74 12.53
C ALA A 153 1.65 -1.40 13.19
N ALA A 154 1.54 -1.37 14.52
CA ALA A 154 1.26 -0.14 15.27
C ALA A 154 2.38 0.93 15.13
N ALA A 155 3.61 0.52 14.87
CA ALA A 155 4.76 1.43 14.70
C ALA A 155 4.90 1.97 13.27
N LEU A 156 4.38 1.26 12.26
CA LEU A 156 4.58 1.60 10.86
C LEU A 156 4.07 3.01 10.46
N PRO A 157 2.91 3.51 10.92
CA PRO A 157 2.44 4.85 10.53
C PRO A 157 3.42 5.96 10.95
N ALA A 158 4.02 5.84 12.14
CA ALA A 158 5.00 6.80 12.63
C ALA A 158 6.30 6.74 11.81
N LEU A 159 6.71 5.54 11.40
CA LEU A 159 7.87 5.34 10.55
C LEU A 159 7.64 5.91 9.14
N GLN A 160 6.49 5.60 8.54
CA GLN A 160 6.06 6.12 7.24
C GLN A 160 6.05 7.64 7.25
N ALA A 161 5.40 8.28 8.23
CA ALA A 161 5.34 9.73 8.34
C ALA A 161 6.73 10.37 8.51
N ARG A 162 7.65 9.72 9.22
CA ARG A 162 8.99 10.25 9.48
C ARG A 162 9.89 10.24 8.23
N TYR A 163 9.72 9.25 7.36
CA TYR A 163 10.62 9.02 6.23
C TYR A 163 9.96 9.22 4.85
N ALA A 164 8.66 9.54 4.78
CA ALA A 164 7.92 9.75 3.53
C ALA A 164 8.64 10.70 2.55
N ASP A 165 9.11 11.86 3.03
CA ASP A 165 9.82 12.86 2.22
C ASP A 165 11.19 12.39 1.70
N GLN A 166 11.69 11.25 2.19
CA GLN A 166 12.96 10.63 1.80
C GLN A 166 12.74 9.49 0.78
N GLY A 167 11.52 9.32 0.27
CA GLY A 167 11.18 8.25 -0.66
C GLY A 167 11.04 6.89 0.02
N PHE A 168 10.67 6.87 1.30
CA PHE A 168 10.40 5.64 2.05
C PHE A 168 8.93 5.20 1.91
N VAL A 169 8.72 3.89 1.82
CA VAL A 169 7.40 3.26 1.88
C VAL A 169 7.47 2.00 2.74
N ALA A 170 6.62 1.90 3.75
CA ALA A 170 6.34 0.63 4.40
C ALA A 170 5.37 -0.16 3.53
N VAL A 171 5.55 -1.47 3.43
CA VAL A 171 4.62 -2.40 2.80
C VAL A 171 4.36 -3.51 3.81
N GLU A 172 3.11 -3.62 4.25
CA GLU A 172 2.67 -4.62 5.21
C GLU A 172 2.08 -5.81 4.48
N VAL A 173 2.56 -7.02 4.78
CA VAL A 173 2.13 -8.27 4.17
C VAL A 173 1.56 -9.20 5.24
N MET A 174 0.26 -9.44 5.17
CA MET A 174 -0.42 -10.40 6.01
C MET A 174 -0.46 -11.77 5.33
N LEU A 175 0.23 -12.75 5.92
CA LEU A 175 0.17 -14.15 5.48
C LEU A 175 -1.12 -14.84 5.90
N GLU A 176 -1.52 -14.59 7.15
CA GLU A 176 -2.65 -15.25 7.80
C GLU A 176 -3.50 -14.25 8.59
N ASN A 177 -4.83 -14.39 8.51
CA ASN A 177 -5.78 -13.64 9.32
C ASN A 177 -5.83 -14.17 10.76
N ALA A 178 -6.68 -13.57 11.60
CA ALA A 178 -6.75 -13.90 13.04
C ALA A 178 -7.15 -15.36 13.35
N ARG A 179 -7.61 -16.13 12.35
CA ARG A 179 -7.96 -17.55 12.47
C ARG A 179 -6.85 -18.49 12.03
N GLY A 180 -5.75 -17.97 11.49
CA GLY A 180 -4.71 -18.76 10.82
C GLY A 180 -5.10 -19.19 9.40
N ASP A 181 -6.14 -18.56 8.83
CA ASP A 181 -6.52 -18.79 7.43
C ASP A 181 -5.90 -17.71 6.55
N ARG A 182 -5.77 -17.98 5.24
CA ARG A 182 -5.39 -16.96 4.26
C ARG A 182 -6.33 -15.74 4.35
N PRO A 183 -5.81 -14.49 4.40
CA PRO A 183 -6.66 -13.31 4.51
C PRO A 183 -7.48 -13.08 3.24
N ALA A 184 -8.75 -12.70 3.46
CA ALA A 184 -9.58 -12.06 2.45
C ALA A 184 -9.34 -10.54 2.44
N GLU A 185 -9.81 -9.85 1.40
CA GLU A 185 -9.74 -8.38 1.28
C GLU A 185 -10.30 -7.67 2.52
N ALA A 186 -11.39 -8.19 3.09
CA ALA A 186 -11.97 -7.67 4.33
C ALA A 186 -11.03 -7.84 5.54
N ASP A 187 -10.27 -8.93 5.63
CA ASP A 187 -9.30 -9.12 6.73
C ASP A 187 -8.15 -8.08 6.60
N LEU A 188 -7.74 -7.75 5.37
CA LEU A 188 -6.72 -6.72 5.09
C LEU A 188 -7.23 -5.31 5.41
N ALA A 189 -8.49 -5.02 5.08
CA ALA A 189 -9.14 -3.76 5.43
C ALA A 189 -9.28 -3.59 6.95
N ASP A 190 -9.78 -4.62 7.65
CA ASP A 190 -9.90 -4.61 9.11
C ASP A 190 -8.54 -4.39 9.79
N TRP A 191 -7.46 -4.96 9.24
CA TRP A 191 -6.09 -4.74 9.72
C TRP A 191 -5.62 -3.30 9.52
N ALA A 192 -5.86 -2.74 8.33
CA ALA A 192 -5.48 -1.37 8.02
C ALA A 192 -6.18 -0.39 8.98
N ASP A 193 -7.49 -0.56 9.18
CA ASP A 193 -8.30 0.25 10.09
C ASP A 193 -7.84 0.11 11.55
N ALA A 194 -7.53 -1.10 11.99
CA ALA A 194 -7.12 -1.37 13.37
C ALA A 194 -5.82 -0.65 13.74
N TRP A 195 -4.89 -0.51 12.79
CA TRP A 195 -3.55 0.01 13.03
C TRP A 195 -3.27 1.37 12.38
N GLY A 196 -4.25 1.96 11.71
CA GLY A 196 -4.11 3.27 11.03
C GLY A 196 -3.11 3.21 9.87
N LEU A 197 -3.16 2.14 9.09
CA LEU A 197 -2.27 1.88 7.96
C LEU A 197 -2.80 2.49 6.65
N ASP A 198 -3.63 3.53 6.73
CA ASP A 198 -4.33 4.05 5.55
C ASP A 198 -3.38 4.52 4.44
N GLY A 199 -2.25 5.10 4.82
CA GLY A 199 -1.16 5.51 3.92
C GLY A 199 -0.08 4.45 3.68
N ILE A 200 -0.38 3.18 3.95
CA ILE A 200 0.54 2.04 3.83
C ILE A 200 -0.18 0.92 3.05
N PRO A 201 0.43 0.35 2.00
CA PRO A 201 -0.11 -0.83 1.33
C PRO A 201 -0.19 -2.00 2.31
N VAL A 202 -1.40 -2.53 2.51
CA VAL A 202 -1.67 -3.76 3.28
C VAL A 202 -2.05 -4.84 2.28
N LEU A 203 -1.18 -5.83 2.16
CA LEU A 203 -1.19 -6.83 1.11
C LEU A 203 -1.31 -8.24 1.69
N GLY A 204 -1.87 -9.16 0.90
CA GLY A 204 -1.91 -10.58 1.20
C GLY A 204 -1.52 -11.41 -0.02
N PRO A 205 -1.23 -12.71 0.14
CA PRO A 205 -0.83 -13.56 -0.98
C PRO A 205 -1.96 -13.72 -2.01
N VAL A 206 -1.64 -13.76 -3.32
CA VAL A 206 -2.61 -14.01 -4.43
C VAL A 206 -2.91 -15.50 -4.62
N ARG A 207 -1.98 -16.37 -4.26
CA ARG A 207 -2.12 -17.83 -4.33
C ARG A 207 -2.13 -18.44 -2.94
N SER A 208 -2.61 -19.67 -2.83
CA SER A 208 -2.60 -20.43 -1.58
C SER A 208 -1.21 -20.97 -1.21
N ASP A 209 -0.23 -20.79 -2.08
CA ASP A 209 1.13 -21.26 -1.90
C ASP A 209 1.99 -20.09 -1.40
N PRO A 210 2.60 -20.18 -0.20
CA PRO A 210 3.46 -19.13 0.37
C PRO A 210 4.86 -19.05 -0.28
N GLU A 211 5.24 -20.02 -1.14
CA GLU A 211 6.58 -20.08 -1.75
C GLU A 211 7.16 -18.78 -2.34
N PRO A 212 6.39 -17.83 -2.94
CA PRO A 212 7.00 -16.59 -3.41
C PRO A 212 7.48 -15.65 -2.29
N LEU A 213 7.12 -15.92 -1.02
CA LEU A 213 7.52 -15.16 0.15
C LEU A 213 8.60 -15.86 0.99
N ASP A 214 8.82 -17.17 0.81
CA ASP A 214 9.87 -17.93 1.52
C ASP A 214 11.25 -17.25 1.47
N PRO A 215 11.70 -16.64 0.36
CA PRO A 215 13.01 -15.98 0.33
C PRO A 215 13.13 -14.75 1.24
N PHE A 216 12.00 -14.16 1.66
CA PHE A 216 11.94 -13.04 2.60
C PHE A 216 11.92 -13.48 4.07
N ASP A 217 11.72 -14.77 4.30
CA ASP A 217 11.64 -15.38 5.62
C ASP A 217 12.90 -16.22 5.86
N ARG A 218 13.85 -15.66 6.61
CA ARG A 218 15.15 -16.30 6.85
C ARG A 218 15.11 -17.33 7.96
N ASP A 219 14.12 -17.31 8.84
CA ASP A 219 14.11 -18.13 10.05
C ASP A 219 12.83 -18.97 10.21
N HIS A 220 11.91 -18.85 9.27
CA HIS A 220 10.54 -19.38 9.35
C HIS A 220 9.78 -18.85 10.58
N THR A 221 10.07 -17.61 10.96
CA THR A 221 9.42 -16.89 12.03
C THR A 221 8.87 -15.55 11.55
N ILE A 222 7.79 -15.12 12.21
CA ILE A 222 7.13 -13.85 11.92
C ILE A 222 7.11 -12.98 13.18
N PRO A 223 7.23 -11.65 13.06
CA PRO A 223 7.35 -10.91 11.81
C PRO A 223 8.74 -11.07 11.15
N SER A 224 8.78 -11.09 9.82
CA SER A 224 10.02 -11.04 9.06
C SER A 224 10.15 -9.67 8.39
N LEU A 225 11.33 -9.07 8.48
CA LEU A 225 11.59 -7.73 7.95
C LEU A 225 12.68 -7.75 6.88
N VAL A 226 12.39 -7.15 5.74
CA VAL A 226 13.39 -6.90 4.69
C VAL A 226 13.36 -5.41 4.32
N LEU A 227 14.49 -4.73 4.45
CA LEU A 227 14.67 -3.37 3.95
C LEU A 227 15.23 -3.45 2.54
N ILE A 228 14.49 -2.92 1.57
CA ILE A 228 14.82 -2.96 0.15
C ILE A 228 15.14 -1.55 -0.34
N GLY A 229 16.22 -1.41 -1.09
CA GLY A 229 16.68 -0.14 -1.63
C GLY A 229 15.89 0.31 -2.87
N PRO A 230 16.06 1.58 -3.28
CA PRO A 230 15.44 2.12 -4.50
C PRO A 230 15.79 1.38 -5.79
N ASP A 231 16.88 0.60 -5.82
CA ASP A 231 17.30 -0.24 -6.93
C ASP A 231 16.82 -1.70 -6.80
N MET A 232 15.88 -1.96 -5.88
CA MET A 232 15.34 -3.28 -5.55
C MET A 232 16.37 -4.28 -5.00
N THR A 233 17.45 -3.77 -4.42
CA THR A 233 18.42 -4.60 -3.69
C THR A 233 18.05 -4.71 -2.21
N ALA A 234 18.18 -5.90 -1.62
CA ALA A 234 18.04 -6.06 -0.19
C ALA A 234 19.18 -5.31 0.53
N LEU A 235 18.85 -4.31 1.33
CA LEU A 235 19.79 -3.53 2.14
C LEU A 235 20.03 -4.21 3.49
N SER A 236 18.96 -4.79 4.05
CA SER A 236 18.97 -5.53 5.30
C SER A 236 17.89 -6.61 5.24
N VAL A 237 18.18 -7.74 5.86
CA VAL A 237 17.26 -8.87 6.05
C VAL A 237 17.29 -9.24 7.52
N ASP A 238 16.16 -9.68 8.07
CA ASP A 238 16.10 -10.15 9.44
C ASP A 238 16.95 -11.43 9.61
N GLU A 239 17.77 -11.50 10.66
CA GLU A 239 18.78 -12.55 10.85
C GLU A 239 18.63 -13.28 12.20
N ASP A 240 17.40 -13.50 12.69
CA ASP A 240 17.16 -14.38 13.86
C ASP A 240 17.69 -13.79 15.20
N GLU A 241 17.68 -12.46 15.38
CA GLU A 241 17.83 -11.86 16.73
C GLU A 241 16.44 -11.45 17.24
N GLU A 242 15.92 -12.17 18.24
CA GLU A 242 14.70 -11.89 19.01
C GLU A 242 14.71 -10.52 19.76
N ASP A 243 15.41 -9.50 19.23
CA ASP A 243 15.55 -8.18 19.81
C ASP A 243 15.31 -7.08 18.74
N PRO A 244 14.13 -6.45 18.70
CA PRO A 244 13.87 -5.29 17.84
C PRO A 244 14.64 -4.02 18.27
N GLY A 245 15.39 -4.07 19.38
CA GLY A 245 16.11 -2.95 19.98
C GLY A 245 17.15 -2.21 19.12
N PRO A 246 17.82 -2.81 18.11
CA PRO A 246 18.78 -2.08 17.28
C PRO A 246 18.15 -1.32 16.10
N TRP A 247 16.86 -1.53 15.80
CA TRP A 247 16.23 -1.06 14.56
C TRP A 247 15.40 0.24 14.69
N LEU A 248 15.16 0.72 15.92
CA LEU A 248 14.41 1.97 16.24
C LEU A 248 15.32 3.14 16.63
#